data_AF-A0A0D6AWU5-F1
#
_entry.id   AF-A0A0D6AWU5-F1
#
_cell.length_a   1.000
_cell.length_b   1.000
_cell.length_c   1.000
_cell.angle_alpha   90.00
_cell.angle_beta   90.00
_cell.angle_gamma   90.00
#
_symmetry.space_group_name_H-M   'P 1'
#
loop_
_entity.id
_entity.type
_entity.pdbx_description
1 polymer ?
#
loop_
_entity_poly.entity_id
_entity_poly.type
_entity_poly.pdbx_seq_one_letter_code
_entity_poly.pdbx_strand_id
1 'polypeptide(L)'
;MYQPENIKDIFGETLYKYVLNKDRGGSSNRKGNCYENFFAIYKITEYSQPVLEENLEVIIKTQVQAFVDDLVIKIVNNNLEELQHYQLKNSSNISWGLDSDEKSICSDFKHQYILNQKIYPQHNCKVCLVISDLSQYKNLKSKIPNTIKKYSDVILFEYENNLIEIIKKNENFKQFIYYLSAFDEPETDKIETLIQHLIGAWCAKENQNISIKDFLEKVQKKRSSFIRSFQTNLDIKKELKDILDNIPDFKYSIIRGFFQWEYFNGIDKGTLTYDVTTSEFQKFESAILNTKPSTFDELENMGILI
;
A
#
# COMPACT_ATOMS: atom_id res chain seq x y z
N MET A 1 -12.98 -1.13 17.19
CA MET A 1 -12.81 0.30 16.88
C MET A 1 -13.70 1.07 17.83
N TYR A 2 -13.48 2.38 18.01
CA TYR A 2 -14.33 3.21 18.86
C TYR A 2 -15.80 3.01 18.52
N GLN A 3 -16.63 2.91 19.54
CA GLN A 3 -18.06 3.11 19.41
C GLN A 3 -18.34 4.60 19.60
N PRO A 4 -19.31 5.19 18.89
CA PRO A 4 -19.68 6.60 19.02
C PRO A 4 -19.92 7.02 20.49
N GLU A 5 -20.50 6.11 21.28
CA GLU A 5 -20.80 6.26 22.70
C GLU A 5 -19.52 6.46 23.53
N ASN A 6 -18.38 5.88 23.14
CA ASN A 6 -17.12 6.07 23.85
C ASN A 6 -16.70 7.55 23.90
N ILE A 7 -16.93 8.29 22.82
CA ILE A 7 -16.59 9.73 22.76
C ILE A 7 -17.49 10.50 23.71
N LYS A 8 -18.80 10.21 23.69
CA LYS A 8 -19.77 10.84 24.59
C LYS A 8 -19.45 10.55 26.06
N ASP A 9 -19.09 9.31 26.39
CA ASP A 9 -18.80 8.92 27.77
C ASP A 9 -17.51 9.55 28.31
N ILE A 10 -16.49 9.70 27.45
CA ILE A 10 -15.18 10.23 27.86
C ILE A 10 -15.15 11.76 27.84
N PHE A 11 -15.79 12.39 26.85
CA PHE A 11 -15.65 13.82 26.56
C PHE A 11 -16.97 14.62 26.65
N GLY A 12 -18.10 13.94 26.88
CA GLY A 12 -19.40 14.58 26.98
C GLY A 12 -20.09 14.86 25.65
N GLU A 13 -21.33 15.32 25.73
CA GLU A 13 -22.25 15.50 24.60
C GLU A 13 -21.74 16.54 23.57
N THR A 14 -21.05 17.58 24.03
CA THR A 14 -20.58 18.69 23.16
C THR A 14 -19.53 18.22 22.17
N LEU A 15 -18.48 17.54 22.64
CA LEU A 15 -17.41 17.03 21.78
C LEU A 15 -17.88 15.85 20.93
N TYR A 16 -18.79 15.03 21.45
CA TYR A 16 -19.47 14.01 20.65
C TYR A 16 -20.18 14.60 19.42
N LYS A 17 -20.99 15.65 19.62
CA LYS A 17 -21.66 16.35 18.51
C LYS A 17 -20.68 16.98 17.52
N TYR A 18 -19.55 17.48 18.02
CA TYR A 18 -18.50 18.04 17.17
C TYR A 18 -17.92 16.97 16.22
N VAL A 19 -17.54 15.81 16.75
CA VAL A 19 -17.01 14.70 15.93
C VAL A 19 -18.04 14.24 14.89
N LEU A 20 -19.30 14.06 15.29
CA LEU A 20 -20.37 13.69 14.35
C LEU A 20 -20.54 14.69 13.20
N ASN A 21 -20.41 15.98 13.48
CA ASN A 21 -20.50 17.02 12.46
C ASN A 21 -19.26 17.04 11.54
N LYS A 22 -18.07 16.78 12.09
CA LYS A 22 -16.81 16.64 11.34
C LYS A 22 -16.90 15.49 10.34
N ASP A 23 -17.35 14.31 10.79
CA ASP A 23 -17.52 13.12 9.93
C ASP A 23 -18.48 13.37 8.75
N ARG A 24 -19.59 14.08 9.01
CA ARG A 24 -20.57 14.43 7.98
C ARG A 24 -19.96 15.36 6.93
N GLY A 25 -19.24 16.40 7.36
CA GLY A 25 -18.55 17.32 6.46
C GLY A 25 -17.49 16.64 5.60
N GLY A 26 -16.67 15.76 6.21
CA GLY A 26 -15.66 14.97 5.50
C GLY A 26 -16.28 14.03 4.46
N SER A 27 -17.38 13.36 4.83
CA SER A 27 -18.09 12.44 3.92
C SER A 27 -18.68 13.14 2.69
N SER A 28 -19.14 14.39 2.81
CA SER A 28 -19.65 15.19 1.69
C SER A 28 -18.55 15.66 0.73
N ASN A 29 -17.36 15.98 1.25
CA ASN A 29 -16.22 16.45 0.45
C ASN A 29 -15.38 15.30 -0.18
N ARG A 30 -15.68 14.05 0.16
CA ARG A 30 -14.92 12.86 -0.24
C ARG A 30 -14.87 12.58 -1.75
N LYS A 31 -15.79 13.14 -2.55
CA LYS A 31 -15.88 12.90 -4.01
C LYS A 31 -14.67 13.40 -4.82
N GLY A 32 -13.63 13.97 -4.20
CA GLY A 32 -12.46 14.48 -4.92
C GLY A 32 -11.13 14.51 -4.16
N ASN A 33 -10.96 13.85 -2.99
CA ASN A 33 -9.68 13.97 -2.28
C ASN A 33 -8.62 12.97 -2.77
N CYS A 34 -8.00 13.29 -3.92
CA CYS A 34 -6.88 12.53 -4.48
C CYS A 34 -5.72 12.37 -3.49
N TYR A 35 -5.50 13.36 -2.62
CA TYR A 35 -4.37 13.36 -1.67
C TYR A 35 -4.49 12.25 -0.61
N GLU A 36 -5.68 12.05 -0.04
CA GLU A 36 -5.93 10.96 0.91
C GLU A 36 -5.76 9.59 0.27
N ASN A 37 -6.25 9.41 -0.95
CA ASN A 37 -6.09 8.16 -1.68
C ASN A 37 -4.61 7.87 -1.97
N PHE A 38 -3.85 8.89 -2.40
CA PHE A 38 -2.43 8.74 -2.67
C PHE A 38 -1.63 8.38 -1.41
N PHE A 39 -1.93 9.01 -0.28
CA PHE A 39 -1.28 8.68 0.99
C PHE A 39 -1.68 7.28 1.49
N ALA A 40 -2.93 6.87 1.29
CA ALA A 40 -3.37 5.51 1.62
C ALA A 40 -2.61 4.47 0.78
N ILE A 41 -2.42 4.70 -0.53
CA ILE A 41 -1.60 3.81 -1.37
C ILE A 41 -0.15 3.81 -0.90
N TYR A 42 0.43 4.97 -0.59
CA TYR A 42 1.77 5.05 0.01
C TYR A 42 1.88 4.14 1.23
N LYS A 43 0.95 4.23 2.19
CA LYS A 43 0.93 3.38 3.39
C LYS A 43 0.69 1.90 3.09
N ILE A 44 -0.19 1.56 2.16
CA ILE A 44 -0.41 0.17 1.73
C ILE A 44 0.89 -0.44 1.20
N THR A 45 1.60 0.31 0.35
CA THR A 45 2.84 -0.16 -0.27
C THR A 45 3.99 -0.20 0.72
N GLU A 46 4.10 0.77 1.64
CA GLU A 46 5.07 0.80 2.73
C GLU A 46 5.00 -0.47 3.60
N TYR A 47 3.79 -0.95 3.91
CA TYR A 47 3.61 -2.17 4.69
C TYR A 47 3.56 -3.45 3.86
N SER A 48 3.67 -3.39 2.54
CA SER A 48 3.53 -4.57 1.69
C SER A 48 4.56 -5.65 1.97
N GLN A 49 5.83 -5.27 2.21
CA GLN A 49 6.88 -6.23 2.52
C GLN A 49 6.71 -6.88 3.89
N PRO A 50 6.60 -6.12 5.00
CA PRO A 50 6.39 -6.70 6.32
C PRO A 50 5.16 -7.62 6.39
N VAL A 51 4.07 -7.25 5.72
CA VAL A 51 2.83 -8.05 5.74
C VAL A 51 2.98 -9.37 5.00
N LEU A 52 3.67 -9.38 3.86
CA LEU A 52 3.80 -10.56 3.01
C LEU A 52 4.91 -11.52 3.47
N GLU A 53 6.03 -10.98 3.98
CA GLU A 53 7.23 -11.78 4.29
C GLU A 53 7.42 -12.02 5.79
N GLU A 54 7.01 -11.07 6.63
CA GLU A 54 7.20 -11.14 8.08
C GLU A 54 5.91 -11.51 8.83
N ASN A 55 4.81 -11.74 8.10
CA ASN A 55 3.47 -11.96 8.64
C ASN A 55 3.00 -10.85 9.59
N LEU A 56 3.42 -9.61 9.33
CA LEU A 56 2.92 -8.46 10.07
C LEU A 56 1.42 -8.27 9.80
N GLU A 57 0.62 -8.19 10.85
CA GLU A 57 -0.81 -7.91 10.70
C GLU A 57 -1.03 -6.40 10.66
N VAL A 58 -1.42 -5.88 9.49
CA VAL A 58 -1.70 -4.45 9.31
C VAL A 58 -3.09 -4.23 8.77
N ILE A 59 -3.84 -3.39 9.47
CA ILE A 59 -5.21 -3.04 9.18
C ILE A 59 -5.31 -1.53 8.94
N ILE A 60 -5.80 -1.14 7.78
CA ILE A 60 -6.09 0.26 7.43
C ILE A 60 -7.59 0.52 7.52
N LYS A 61 -7.93 1.67 8.09
CA LYS A 61 -9.30 2.16 8.22
C LYS A 61 -9.44 3.59 7.73
N THR A 62 -10.61 3.87 7.17
CA THR A 62 -11.04 5.21 6.74
C THR A 62 -12.45 5.46 7.27
N GLN A 63 -12.85 6.73 7.40
CA GLN A 63 -14.19 7.12 7.87
C GLN A 63 -14.48 6.66 9.31
N VAL A 64 -13.46 6.72 10.15
CA VAL A 64 -13.57 6.35 11.56
C VAL A 64 -14.15 7.54 12.30
N GLN A 65 -15.24 7.36 13.05
CA GLN A 65 -15.74 8.42 13.92
C GLN A 65 -14.73 8.68 15.05
N ALA A 66 -13.92 9.71 14.89
CA ALA A 66 -12.74 9.98 15.68
C ALA A 66 -12.37 11.48 15.58
N PHE A 67 -11.57 11.97 16.52
CA PHE A 67 -11.05 13.34 16.43
C PHE A 67 -10.02 13.46 15.29
N VAL A 68 -9.32 12.38 14.97
CA VAL A 68 -8.44 12.27 13.80
C VAL A 68 -8.83 11.02 13.00
N ASP A 69 -9.41 11.24 11.83
CA ASP A 69 -10.29 10.28 11.14
C ASP A 69 -9.89 9.93 9.70
N ASP A 70 -9.06 10.76 9.05
CA ASP A 70 -8.77 10.62 7.61
C ASP A 70 -8.18 9.24 7.27
N LEU A 71 -7.19 8.78 8.05
CA LEU A 71 -6.64 7.43 7.94
C LEU A 71 -6.22 6.89 9.31
N VAL A 72 -6.57 5.65 9.62
CA VAL A 72 -6.12 4.96 10.84
C VAL A 72 -5.47 3.64 10.48
N ILE A 73 -4.29 3.37 11.04
CA ILE A 73 -3.55 2.14 10.83
C ILE A 73 -3.38 1.45 12.17
N LYS A 74 -3.86 0.21 12.26
CA LYS A 74 -3.57 -0.70 13.38
C LYS A 74 -2.53 -1.70 12.91
N ILE A 75 -1.44 -1.81 13.67
CA ILE A 75 -0.35 -2.74 13.43
C ILE A 75 -0.31 -3.70 14.60
N VAL A 76 -0.30 -5.00 14.32
CA VAL A 76 -0.16 -6.05 15.31
C VAL A 76 1.08 -6.86 14.95
N ASN A 77 2.07 -6.81 15.83
CA ASN A 77 3.30 -7.60 15.73
C ASN A 77 3.48 -8.38 17.03
N ASN A 78 3.00 -9.63 17.05
CA ASN A 78 3.07 -10.51 18.22
C ASN A 78 2.51 -9.83 19.48
N ASN A 79 3.40 -9.34 20.36
CA ASN A 79 3.05 -8.73 21.66
C ASN A 79 3.00 -7.20 21.61
N LEU A 80 3.25 -6.57 20.46
CA LEU A 80 3.22 -5.13 20.29
C LEU A 80 2.08 -4.74 19.36
N GLU A 81 1.16 -3.95 19.89
CA GLU A 81 0.08 -3.33 19.13
C GLU A 81 0.33 -1.83 19.01
N GLU A 82 0.35 -1.32 17.78
CA GLU A 82 0.46 0.10 17.50
C GLU A 82 -0.83 0.61 16.83
N LEU A 83 -1.25 1.80 17.24
CA LEU A 83 -2.39 2.49 16.67
C LEU A 83 -1.98 3.89 16.20
N GLN A 84 -1.97 4.08 14.89
CA GLN A 84 -1.54 5.30 14.24
C GLN A 84 -2.75 6.00 13.63
N HIS A 85 -2.96 7.25 14.02
CA HIS A 85 -3.97 8.13 13.44
C HIS A 85 -3.30 9.16 12.55
N TYR A 86 -3.88 9.45 11.39
CA TYR A 86 -3.36 10.44 10.46
C TYR A 86 -4.44 11.46 10.13
N GLN A 87 -4.15 12.74 10.37
CA GLN A 87 -4.89 13.86 9.81
C GLN A 87 -4.10 14.37 8.62
N LEU A 88 -4.68 14.32 7.43
CA LEU A 88 -4.12 14.80 6.19
C LEU A 88 -4.61 16.20 5.90
N LYS A 89 -3.69 17.10 5.57
CA LYS A 89 -4.02 18.47 5.17
C LYS A 89 -3.22 18.87 3.93
N ASN A 90 -3.96 19.12 2.85
CA ASN A 90 -3.44 19.69 1.61
C ASN A 90 -3.86 21.17 1.50
N SER A 91 -3.32 22.01 2.38
CA SER A 91 -3.61 23.45 2.43
C SER A 91 -2.35 24.22 2.82
N SER A 92 -2.19 25.41 2.26
CA SER A 92 -1.05 26.28 2.54
C SER A 92 -1.17 27.06 3.85
N ASN A 93 -2.34 27.06 4.50
CA ASN A 93 -2.59 27.80 5.73
C ASN A 93 -3.08 26.89 6.86
N ILE A 94 -2.13 26.20 7.50
CA ILE A 94 -2.38 25.25 8.59
C ILE A 94 -1.60 25.69 9.82
N SER A 95 -2.22 25.60 10.99
CA SER A 95 -1.55 25.80 12.28
C SER A 95 -2.07 24.80 13.30
N TRP A 96 -1.29 24.54 14.35
CA TRP A 96 -1.74 23.71 15.46
C TRP A 96 -2.96 24.28 16.19
N GLY A 97 -3.16 25.60 16.13
CA GLY A 97 -4.11 26.32 16.97
C GLY A 97 -3.69 26.37 18.44
N LEU A 98 -4.54 26.98 19.27
CA LEU A 98 -4.30 27.11 20.71
C LEU A 98 -4.88 25.90 21.45
N ASP A 99 -4.22 25.44 22.53
CA ASP A 99 -4.72 24.33 23.37
C ASP A 99 -6.04 24.70 24.09
N SER A 100 -6.38 25.98 24.18
CA SER A 100 -7.67 26.48 24.70
C SER A 100 -8.80 26.43 23.68
N ASP A 101 -8.50 26.27 22.39
CA ASP A 101 -9.49 26.12 21.35
C ASP A 101 -9.79 24.62 21.17
N GLU A 102 -10.96 24.19 21.66
CA GLU A 102 -11.40 22.78 21.65
C GLU A 102 -11.53 22.18 20.23
N LYS A 103 -11.54 23.01 19.18
CA LYS A 103 -11.66 22.59 17.78
C LYS A 103 -10.37 22.79 16.98
N SER A 104 -9.26 23.10 17.66
CA SER A 104 -7.95 23.19 17.04
C SER A 104 -7.36 21.81 16.73
N ILE A 105 -6.38 21.75 15.83
CA ILE A 105 -5.64 20.51 15.53
C ILE A 105 -4.94 19.99 16.80
N CYS A 106 -4.40 20.89 17.62
CA CYS A 106 -3.80 20.55 18.91
C CYS A 106 -4.80 19.81 19.82
N SER A 107 -6.00 20.35 19.96
CA SER A 107 -7.06 19.75 20.77
C SER A 107 -7.54 18.43 20.18
N ASP A 108 -7.74 18.34 18.87
CA ASP A 108 -8.11 17.09 18.19
C ASP A 108 -7.07 15.98 18.46
N PHE A 109 -5.77 16.29 18.39
CA PHE A 109 -4.70 15.31 18.64
C PHE A 109 -4.67 14.86 20.11
N LYS A 110 -4.87 15.79 21.03
CA LYS A 110 -4.94 15.52 22.47
C LYS A 110 -6.15 14.64 22.82
N HIS A 111 -7.32 14.99 22.31
CA HIS A 111 -8.54 14.21 22.50
C HIS A 111 -8.42 12.82 21.86
N GLN A 112 -7.84 12.72 20.67
CA GLN A 112 -7.59 11.43 20.04
C GLN A 112 -6.69 10.55 20.91
N TYR A 113 -5.57 11.11 21.39
CA TYR A 113 -4.67 10.34 22.24
C TYR A 113 -5.35 9.87 23.54
N ILE A 114 -6.11 10.74 24.20
CA ILE A 114 -6.88 10.36 25.40
C ILE A 114 -7.88 9.25 25.08
N LEU A 115 -8.61 9.35 23.96
CA LEU A 115 -9.54 8.32 23.50
C LEU A 115 -8.83 6.98 23.30
N ASN A 116 -7.68 7.00 22.62
CA ASN A 116 -6.88 5.80 22.39
C ASN A 116 -6.42 5.18 23.70
N GLN A 117 -5.87 5.96 24.63
CA GLN A 117 -5.39 5.44 25.91
C GLN A 117 -6.51 4.88 26.78
N LYS A 118 -7.75 5.38 26.65
CA LYS A 118 -8.91 4.87 27.41
C LYS A 118 -9.45 3.56 26.84
N ILE A 119 -9.48 3.42 25.52
CA ILE A 119 -10.07 2.25 24.85
C ILE A 119 -9.03 1.16 24.58
N TYR A 120 -7.79 1.55 24.35
CA TYR A 120 -6.66 0.70 23.97
C TYR A 120 -5.43 0.98 24.87
N PRO A 121 -5.53 0.80 26.20
CA PRO A 121 -4.48 1.22 27.15
C PRO A 121 -3.12 0.54 26.93
N GLN A 122 -3.11 -0.63 26.29
CA GLN A 122 -1.89 -1.41 26.01
C GLN A 122 -1.26 -1.07 24.65
N HIS A 123 -1.93 -0.28 23.81
CA HIS A 123 -1.42 0.03 22.48
C HIS A 123 -0.46 1.22 22.53
N ASN A 124 0.63 1.14 21.77
CA ASN A 124 1.44 2.32 21.47
C ASN A 124 0.65 3.21 20.50
N CYS A 125 0.38 4.45 20.90
CA CYS A 125 -0.50 5.33 20.14
C CYS A 125 0.27 6.51 19.56
N LYS A 126 0.13 6.73 18.26
CA LYS A 126 0.68 7.89 17.54
C LYS A 126 -0.41 8.66 16.81
N VAL A 127 -0.29 9.97 16.80
CA VAL A 127 -1.19 10.86 16.06
C VAL A 127 -0.35 11.76 15.16
N CYS A 128 -0.57 11.66 13.85
CA CYS A 128 0.31 12.23 12.84
C CYS A 128 -0.44 13.27 12.01
N LEU A 129 0.18 14.43 11.79
CA LEU A 129 -0.29 15.43 10.86
C LEU A 129 0.48 15.28 9.54
N VAL A 130 -0.20 14.99 8.45
CA VAL A 130 0.41 14.81 7.13
C VAL A 130 0.22 16.07 6.31
N ILE A 131 1.34 16.67 5.90
CA ILE A 131 1.40 17.97 5.23
C ILE A 131 1.99 17.82 3.84
N SER A 132 1.39 18.50 2.87
CA SER A 132 1.82 18.45 1.45
C SER A 132 2.91 19.47 1.08
N ASP A 133 3.09 20.51 1.89
CA ASP A 133 4.05 21.57 1.64
C ASP A 133 5.28 21.48 2.57
N LEU A 134 6.48 21.55 2.00
CA LEU A 134 7.75 21.43 2.72
C LEU A 134 7.97 22.56 3.74
N SER A 135 7.57 23.79 3.41
CA SER A 135 7.74 24.94 4.31
C SER A 135 6.84 24.80 5.54
N GLN A 136 5.58 24.46 5.31
CA GLN A 136 4.60 24.18 6.37
C GLN A 136 5.01 22.97 7.20
N TYR A 137 5.49 21.89 6.59
CA TYR A 137 6.04 20.74 7.30
C TYR A 137 7.13 21.17 8.30
N LYS A 138 8.15 21.91 7.85
CA LYS A 138 9.25 22.39 8.71
C LYS A 138 8.73 23.27 9.84
N ASN A 139 7.81 24.19 9.53
CA ASN A 139 7.20 25.09 10.51
C ASN A 139 6.37 24.33 11.57
N LEU A 140 5.50 23.41 11.16
CA LEU A 140 4.63 22.65 12.05
C LEU A 140 5.42 21.63 12.89
N LYS A 141 6.42 20.96 12.28
CA LYS A 141 7.30 20.00 12.96
C LYS A 141 8.13 20.66 14.06
N SER A 142 8.63 21.88 13.83
CA SER A 142 9.37 22.65 14.85
C SER A 142 8.47 23.23 15.95
N LYS A 143 7.18 23.42 15.66
CA LYS A 143 6.19 24.04 16.55
C LYS A 143 5.17 23.07 17.15
N ILE A 144 5.47 21.77 17.20
CA ILE A 144 4.60 20.80 17.86
C ILE A 144 4.39 21.25 19.32
N PRO A 145 3.13 21.46 19.78
CA PRO A 145 2.86 21.88 21.14
C PRO A 145 3.40 20.89 22.17
N ASN A 146 4.00 21.40 23.25
CA ASN A 146 4.62 20.57 24.30
C ASN A 146 3.64 19.56 24.94
N THR A 147 2.34 19.90 24.98
CA THR A 147 1.27 19.06 25.54
C THR A 147 1.04 17.78 24.73
N ILE A 148 1.34 17.79 23.43
CA ILE A 148 1.10 16.66 22.53
C ILE A 148 2.39 16.05 21.94
N LYS A 149 3.53 16.72 22.13
CA LYS A 149 4.83 16.37 21.52
C LYS A 149 5.29 14.92 21.72
N LYS A 150 4.85 14.24 22.78
CA LYS A 150 5.29 12.87 23.11
C LYS A 150 4.68 11.79 22.22
N TYR A 151 3.52 12.04 21.63
CA TYR A 151 2.77 11.06 20.82
C TYR A 151 2.38 11.61 19.45
N SER A 152 2.73 12.86 19.17
CA SER A 152 2.39 13.53 17.93
C SER A 152 3.59 13.66 17.00
N ASP A 153 3.34 13.51 15.71
CA ASP A 153 4.33 13.76 14.67
C ASP A 153 3.75 14.58 13.50
N VAL A 154 4.63 15.18 12.70
CA VAL A 154 4.32 15.76 11.39
C VAL A 154 5.08 14.98 10.33
N ILE A 155 4.39 14.58 9.27
CA ILE A 155 4.92 13.83 8.14
C ILE A 155 4.79 14.69 6.89
N LEU A 156 5.86 14.75 6.10
CA LEU A 156 5.81 15.34 4.76
C LEU A 156 5.37 14.25 3.78
N PHE A 157 4.31 14.53 3.03
CA PHE A 157 3.93 13.74 1.87
C PHE A 157 3.55 14.72 0.77
N GLU A 158 4.50 15.06 -0.10
CA GLU A 158 4.30 16.11 -1.09
C GLU A 158 3.11 15.81 -2.00
N TYR A 159 2.34 16.85 -2.34
CA TYR A 159 1.22 16.71 -3.26
C TYR A 159 1.65 17.06 -4.68
N GLU A 160 1.32 16.18 -5.61
CA GLU A 160 1.36 16.43 -7.04
C GLU A 160 0.01 16.06 -7.67
N ASN A 161 -0.23 16.58 -8.88
CA ASN A 161 -1.48 16.32 -9.60
C ASN A 161 -1.67 14.84 -9.98
N ASN A 162 -0.59 14.06 -9.99
CA ASN A 162 -0.63 12.62 -10.25
C ASN A 162 0.35 11.87 -9.34
N LEU A 163 0.04 10.61 -9.04
CA LEU A 163 0.81 9.79 -8.10
C LEU A 163 2.19 9.39 -8.66
N ILE A 164 2.36 9.37 -9.99
CA ILE A 164 3.62 9.03 -10.65
C ILE A 164 4.70 10.06 -10.32
N GLU A 165 4.36 11.35 -10.35
CA GLU A 165 5.30 12.41 -9.99
C GLU A 165 5.69 12.35 -8.49
N ILE A 166 4.75 11.97 -7.61
CA ILE A 166 5.06 11.72 -6.19
C ILE A 166 6.06 10.58 -6.06
N ILE A 167 5.86 9.47 -6.78
CA ILE A 167 6.73 8.29 -6.73
C ILE A 167 8.13 8.61 -7.28
N LYS A 168 8.22 9.38 -8.37
CA LYS A 168 9.52 9.82 -8.91
C LYS A 168 10.32 10.66 -7.91
N LYS A 169 9.66 11.45 -7.06
CA LYS A 169 10.29 12.30 -6.04
C LYS A 169 10.56 11.57 -4.73
N ASN A 170 9.87 10.48 -4.45
CA ASN A 170 9.98 9.73 -3.20
C ASN A 170 10.58 8.33 -3.46
N GLU A 171 11.89 8.23 -3.25
CA GLU A 171 12.62 6.98 -3.50
C GLU A 171 12.08 5.80 -2.69
N ASN A 172 11.68 6.01 -1.42
CA ASN A 172 11.08 4.93 -0.62
C ASN A 172 9.78 4.43 -1.26
N PHE A 173 8.93 5.34 -1.72
CA PHE A 173 7.68 4.96 -2.38
C PHE A 173 7.95 4.20 -3.69
N LYS A 174 8.94 4.63 -4.47
CA LYS A 174 9.39 3.93 -5.67
C LYS A 174 9.82 2.49 -5.33
N GLN A 175 10.63 2.30 -4.30
CA GLN A 175 11.07 0.98 -3.87
C GLN A 175 9.91 0.08 -3.41
N PHE A 176 8.92 0.64 -2.69
CA PHE A 176 7.73 -0.12 -2.30
C PHE A 176 6.90 -0.59 -3.50
N ILE A 177 6.79 0.25 -4.55
CA ILE A 177 6.11 -0.12 -5.79
C ILE A 177 6.91 -1.19 -6.56
N TYR A 178 8.24 -1.06 -6.63
CA TYR A 178 9.12 -2.02 -7.28
C TYR A 178 9.05 -3.40 -6.61
N TYR A 179 8.94 -3.41 -5.29
CA TYR A 179 8.72 -4.63 -4.54
C TYR A 179 7.41 -5.33 -4.94
N LEU A 180 6.32 -4.59 -5.15
CA LEU A 180 5.04 -5.18 -5.55
C LEU A 180 4.95 -5.55 -7.03
N SER A 181 5.78 -4.94 -7.88
CA SER A 181 5.78 -5.16 -9.32
C SER A 181 6.18 -6.59 -9.69
N ALA A 182 5.52 -7.14 -10.71
CA ALA A 182 5.91 -8.39 -11.38
C ALA A 182 7.25 -8.27 -12.13
N PHE A 183 7.58 -7.06 -12.59
CA PHE A 183 8.80 -6.75 -13.34
C PHE A 183 9.89 -6.24 -12.40
N ASP A 184 11.13 -6.61 -12.68
CA ASP A 184 12.29 -5.99 -12.03
C ASP A 184 12.57 -4.64 -12.69
N GLU A 185 12.83 -3.62 -11.86
CA GLU A 185 12.98 -2.21 -12.30
C GLU A 185 11.94 -1.77 -13.35
N PRO A 186 10.64 -1.80 -13.01
CA PRO A 186 9.56 -1.59 -13.98
C PRO A 186 9.66 -0.22 -14.67
N GLU A 187 9.39 -0.21 -15.98
CA GLU A 187 9.20 1.00 -16.77
C GLU A 187 8.00 1.81 -16.28
N THR A 188 7.92 3.08 -16.71
CA THR A 188 6.91 4.02 -16.20
C THR A 188 5.48 3.58 -16.50
N ASP A 189 5.22 2.95 -17.66
CA ASP A 189 3.90 2.42 -18.03
C ASP A 189 3.47 1.25 -17.11
N LYS A 190 4.41 0.39 -16.71
CA LYS A 190 4.17 -0.72 -15.77
C LYS A 190 3.86 -0.20 -14.37
N ILE A 191 4.64 0.78 -13.91
CA ILE A 191 4.40 1.48 -12.65
C ILE A 191 3.01 2.10 -12.65
N GLU A 192 2.66 2.84 -13.71
CA GLU A 192 1.37 3.51 -13.83
C GLU A 192 0.21 2.52 -13.80
N THR A 193 0.32 1.43 -14.57
CA THR A 193 -0.69 0.37 -14.61
C THR A 193 -0.89 -0.27 -13.23
N LEU A 194 0.19 -0.61 -12.53
CA LEU A 194 0.14 -1.17 -11.18
C LEU A 194 -0.56 -0.22 -10.20
N ILE A 195 -0.22 1.06 -10.24
CA ILE A 195 -0.83 2.08 -9.38
C ILE A 195 -2.31 2.25 -9.66
N GLN A 196 -2.71 2.30 -10.94
CA GLN A 196 -4.12 2.40 -11.33
C GLN A 196 -4.91 1.21 -10.77
N HIS A 197 -4.34 0.01 -10.76
CA HIS A 197 -4.95 -1.16 -10.14
C HIS A 197 -5.10 -1.01 -8.62
N LEU A 198 -4.06 -0.55 -7.92
CA LEU A 198 -4.10 -0.33 -6.47
C LEU A 198 -5.13 0.76 -6.10
N ILE A 199 -5.11 1.90 -6.78
CA ILE A 199 -6.08 2.99 -6.57
C ILE A 199 -7.49 2.51 -6.90
N GLY A 200 -7.69 1.82 -8.01
CA GLY A 200 -8.99 1.30 -8.42
C GLY A 200 -9.58 0.35 -7.38
N ALA A 201 -8.77 -0.58 -6.87
CA ALA A 201 -9.18 -1.47 -5.79
C ALA A 201 -9.45 -0.72 -4.48
N TRP A 202 -8.64 0.27 -4.14
CA TRP A 202 -8.85 1.10 -2.95
C TRP A 202 -10.13 1.93 -3.03
N CYS A 203 -10.44 2.51 -4.19
CA CYS A 203 -11.65 3.29 -4.41
C CYS A 203 -12.91 2.40 -4.46
N ALA A 204 -12.78 1.16 -4.95
CA ALA A 204 -13.87 0.19 -5.03
C ALA A 204 -14.09 -0.60 -3.72
N LYS A 205 -13.38 -0.28 -2.63
CA LYS A 205 -13.55 -0.95 -1.35
C LYS A 205 -14.98 -0.77 -0.82
N GLU A 206 -15.60 -1.86 -0.41
CA GLU A 206 -16.90 -1.85 0.29
C GLU A 206 -16.71 -1.71 1.80
N ASN A 207 -15.62 -2.27 2.32
CA ASN A 207 -15.30 -2.29 3.75
C ASN A 207 -14.42 -1.10 4.13
N GLN A 208 -14.75 -0.47 5.26
CA GLN A 208 -13.92 0.56 5.90
C GLN A 208 -12.78 -0.04 6.73
N ASN A 209 -12.70 -1.36 6.86
CA ASN A 209 -11.70 -2.08 7.64
C ASN A 209 -10.97 -3.06 6.72
N ILE A 210 -9.72 -2.75 6.38
CA ILE A 210 -8.98 -3.44 5.32
C ILE A 210 -7.69 -4.02 5.89
N SER A 211 -7.59 -5.35 5.89
CA SER A 211 -6.30 -6.05 5.98
C SER A 211 -5.48 -5.72 4.73
N ILE A 212 -4.26 -5.21 4.91
CA ILE A 212 -3.35 -4.93 3.78
C ILE A 212 -3.05 -6.22 3.01
N LYS A 213 -2.90 -7.36 3.71
CA LYS A 213 -2.65 -8.66 3.08
C LYS A 213 -3.79 -9.04 2.15
N ASP A 214 -5.01 -9.05 2.67
CA ASP A 214 -6.21 -9.41 1.92
C ASP A 214 -6.45 -8.44 0.75
N PHE A 215 -6.13 -7.16 0.95
CA PHE A 215 -6.19 -6.16 -0.10
C PHE A 215 -5.24 -6.53 -1.24
N LEU A 216 -3.95 -6.70 -0.95
CA LEU A 216 -2.93 -7.04 -1.94
C LEU A 216 -3.26 -8.34 -2.67
N GLU A 217 -3.66 -9.38 -1.94
CA GLU A 217 -4.08 -10.67 -2.52
C GLU A 217 -5.29 -10.54 -3.45
N LYS A 218 -6.26 -9.69 -3.11
CA LYS A 218 -7.41 -9.40 -3.98
C LYS A 218 -7.01 -8.66 -5.25
N VAL A 219 -6.07 -7.72 -5.17
CA VAL A 219 -5.58 -7.01 -6.36
C VAL A 219 -4.80 -7.98 -7.26
N GLN A 220 -3.89 -8.77 -6.68
CA GLN A 220 -3.11 -9.79 -7.39
C GLN A 220 -4.03 -10.79 -8.11
N LYS A 221 -5.05 -11.33 -7.44
CA LYS A 221 -5.99 -12.29 -8.06
C LYS A 221 -6.75 -11.72 -9.26
N LYS A 222 -7.06 -10.43 -9.26
CA LYS A 222 -7.78 -9.78 -10.37
C LYS A 222 -6.85 -9.43 -11.53
N ARG A 223 -5.57 -9.17 -11.26
CA ARG A 223 -4.61 -8.60 -12.21
C ARG A 223 -3.20 -9.15 -11.93
N SER A 224 -3.05 -10.46 -12.09
CA SER A 224 -1.81 -11.18 -11.74
C SER A 224 -0.62 -10.69 -12.54
N SER A 225 -0.78 -10.32 -13.81
CA SER A 225 0.34 -10.00 -14.73
C SER A 225 1.20 -8.78 -14.37
N PHE A 226 0.76 -7.91 -13.45
CA PHE A 226 1.51 -6.70 -13.06
C PHE A 226 1.97 -6.71 -11.60
N ILE A 227 1.52 -7.69 -10.81
CA ILE A 227 1.82 -7.81 -9.39
C ILE A 227 2.62 -9.10 -9.20
N ARG A 228 3.75 -9.02 -8.50
CA ARG A 228 4.55 -10.20 -8.21
C ARG A 228 3.73 -11.28 -7.51
N SER A 229 4.14 -12.53 -7.65
CA SER A 229 3.65 -13.59 -6.79
C SER A 229 4.03 -13.33 -5.33
N PHE A 230 3.11 -13.69 -4.44
CA PHE A 230 3.35 -13.67 -2.99
C PHE A 230 3.72 -15.05 -2.46
N GLN A 231 3.73 -16.07 -3.33
CA GLN A 231 4.22 -17.40 -2.97
C GLN A 231 5.75 -17.40 -2.98
N THR A 232 6.33 -18.13 -2.03
CA THR A 232 7.77 -18.31 -1.91
C THR A 232 8.19 -19.65 -2.52
N ASN A 233 9.47 -19.74 -2.93
CA ASN A 233 10.08 -20.96 -3.48
C ASN A 233 9.35 -21.52 -4.72
N LEU A 234 8.90 -20.62 -5.59
CA LEU A 234 8.33 -21.00 -6.87
C LEU A 234 9.42 -21.57 -7.79
N ASP A 235 9.11 -22.71 -8.39
CA ASP A 235 10.00 -23.39 -9.31
C ASP A 235 9.18 -24.16 -10.35
N ILE A 236 9.81 -24.47 -11.48
CA ILE A 236 9.19 -25.25 -12.55
C ILE A 236 9.52 -26.74 -12.41
N LYS A 237 8.72 -27.62 -13.02
CA LYS A 237 8.96 -29.06 -12.96
C LYS A 237 10.33 -29.42 -13.51
N LYS A 238 11.00 -30.39 -12.88
CA LYS A 238 12.30 -30.89 -13.31
C LYS A 238 12.31 -31.33 -14.77
N GLU A 239 11.27 -32.01 -15.22
CA GLU A 239 11.14 -32.47 -16.61
C GLU A 239 11.12 -31.31 -17.62
N LEU A 240 10.52 -30.17 -17.24
CA LEU A 240 10.54 -28.96 -18.06
C LEU A 240 11.96 -28.36 -18.09
N LYS A 241 12.65 -28.32 -16.94
CA LYS A 241 14.06 -27.88 -16.87
C LYS A 241 14.95 -28.71 -17.79
N ASP A 242 14.83 -30.03 -17.68
CA ASP A 242 15.64 -30.98 -18.46
C ASP A 242 15.45 -30.75 -19.98
N ILE A 243 14.27 -30.33 -20.44
CA ILE A 243 14.05 -29.97 -21.86
C ILE A 243 14.71 -28.63 -22.20
N LEU A 244 14.42 -27.60 -21.41
CA LEU A 244 14.88 -26.23 -21.68
C LEU A 244 16.41 -26.09 -21.60
N ASP A 245 17.04 -26.78 -20.64
CA ASP A 245 18.50 -26.77 -20.44
C ASP A 245 19.26 -27.43 -21.62
N ASN A 246 18.57 -28.23 -22.43
CA ASN A 246 19.15 -28.84 -23.63
C ASN A 246 19.10 -27.94 -24.87
N ILE A 247 18.42 -26.79 -24.80
CA ILE A 247 18.35 -25.84 -25.90
C ILE A 247 19.57 -24.91 -25.81
N PRO A 248 20.47 -24.93 -26.81
CA PRO A 248 21.70 -24.11 -26.77
C PRO A 248 21.38 -22.63 -26.61
N ASP A 249 22.18 -21.92 -25.80
CA ASP A 249 22.08 -20.48 -25.56
C ASP A 249 20.75 -19.96 -25.00
N PHE A 250 19.81 -20.84 -24.65
CA PHE A 250 18.57 -20.51 -23.95
C PHE A 250 18.80 -20.54 -22.45
N LYS A 251 18.39 -19.48 -21.76
CA LYS A 251 18.42 -19.39 -20.30
C LYS A 251 17.08 -18.91 -19.80
N TYR A 252 16.70 -19.36 -18.62
CA TYR A 252 15.48 -18.93 -17.98
C TYR A 252 15.65 -18.81 -16.47
N SER A 253 14.74 -18.07 -15.85
CA SER A 253 14.66 -17.93 -14.40
C SER A 253 13.23 -17.64 -13.96
N ILE A 254 12.91 -18.01 -12.72
CA ILE A 254 11.63 -17.68 -12.11
C ILE A 254 11.85 -16.49 -11.20
N ILE A 255 11.45 -15.32 -11.67
CA ILE A 255 11.61 -14.06 -10.93
C ILE A 255 10.23 -13.54 -10.62
N ARG A 256 9.98 -13.25 -9.32
CA ARG A 256 8.71 -12.67 -8.85
C ARG A 256 7.47 -13.52 -9.25
N GLY A 257 7.68 -14.82 -9.46
CA GLY A 257 6.68 -15.80 -9.87
C GLY A 257 6.37 -15.86 -11.36
N PHE A 258 7.16 -15.17 -12.20
CA PHE A 258 7.03 -15.20 -13.65
C PHE A 258 8.23 -15.91 -14.27
N PHE A 259 7.96 -16.66 -15.33
CA PHE A 259 8.99 -17.28 -16.15
C PHE A 259 9.60 -16.23 -17.07
N GLN A 260 10.86 -15.89 -16.82
CA GLN A 260 11.66 -15.00 -17.66
C GLN A 260 12.65 -15.83 -18.45
N TRP A 261 12.90 -15.44 -19.69
CA TRP A 261 13.83 -16.13 -20.57
C TRP A 261 14.69 -15.14 -21.35
N GLU A 262 15.89 -15.58 -21.68
CA GLU A 262 16.79 -14.93 -22.63
C GLU A 262 17.38 -15.97 -23.58
N TYR A 263 17.66 -15.54 -24.80
CA TYR A 263 18.33 -16.34 -25.82
C TYR A 263 19.51 -15.55 -26.40
N PHE A 264 20.59 -16.27 -26.69
CA PHE A 264 21.80 -15.73 -27.31
C PHE A 264 22.37 -14.52 -26.55
N ASN A 265 22.54 -14.66 -25.23
CA ASN A 265 23.02 -13.61 -24.32
C ASN A 265 22.17 -12.31 -24.35
N GLY A 266 20.85 -12.47 -24.41
CA GLY A 266 19.90 -11.35 -24.28
C GLY A 266 19.66 -10.58 -25.58
N ILE A 267 20.05 -11.14 -26.75
CA ILE A 267 19.58 -10.63 -28.04
C ILE A 267 18.06 -10.74 -28.11
N ASP A 268 17.54 -11.88 -27.69
CA ASP A 268 16.11 -12.07 -27.51
C ASP A 268 15.80 -12.39 -26.05
N LYS A 269 14.70 -11.86 -25.54
CA LYS A 269 14.29 -12.03 -24.15
C LYS A 269 12.82 -11.70 -23.97
N GLY A 270 12.22 -12.37 -22.99
CA GLY A 270 10.82 -12.17 -22.68
C GLY A 270 10.46 -12.55 -21.25
N THR A 271 9.24 -12.22 -20.88
CA THR A 271 8.63 -12.64 -19.62
C THR A 271 7.21 -13.08 -19.93
N LEU A 272 6.86 -14.30 -19.54
CA LEU A 272 5.48 -14.76 -19.68
C LEU A 272 4.57 -13.87 -18.83
N THR A 273 3.41 -13.51 -19.38
CA THR A 273 2.47 -12.58 -18.73
C THR A 273 1.63 -13.23 -17.63
N TYR A 274 1.83 -14.53 -17.37
CA TYR A 274 1.10 -15.30 -16.38
C TYR A 274 2.06 -15.96 -15.38
N ASP A 275 1.62 -15.99 -14.12
CA ASP A 275 2.37 -16.55 -13.00
C ASP A 275 2.50 -18.08 -13.14
N VAL A 276 3.63 -18.63 -12.70
CA VAL A 276 3.97 -20.07 -12.83
C VAL A 276 2.99 -21.02 -12.13
N THR A 277 2.16 -20.50 -11.24
CA THR A 277 1.15 -21.25 -10.49
C THR A 277 -0.20 -21.32 -11.21
N THR A 278 -0.36 -20.58 -12.31
CA THR A 278 -1.64 -20.44 -13.02
C THR A 278 -1.91 -21.60 -13.97
N SER A 279 -3.18 -21.78 -14.33
CA SER A 279 -3.59 -22.79 -15.31
C SER A 279 -3.02 -22.52 -16.72
N GLU A 280 -2.76 -21.25 -17.02
CA GLU A 280 -2.14 -20.77 -18.24
C GLU A 280 -0.69 -21.24 -18.31
N PHE A 281 0.07 -21.12 -17.21
CA PHE A 281 1.42 -21.67 -17.14
C PHE A 281 1.44 -23.20 -17.26
N GLN A 282 0.46 -23.88 -16.67
CA GLN A 282 0.35 -25.34 -16.81
C GLN A 282 0.11 -25.77 -18.27
N LYS A 283 -0.61 -24.97 -19.06
CA LYS A 283 -0.78 -25.22 -20.51
C LYS A 283 0.53 -25.02 -21.27
N PHE A 284 1.27 -23.95 -20.96
CA PHE A 284 2.61 -23.70 -21.49
C PHE A 284 3.54 -24.89 -21.20
N GLU A 285 3.63 -25.29 -19.93
CA GLU A 285 4.45 -26.41 -19.50
C GLU A 285 4.05 -27.71 -20.20
N SER A 286 2.75 -28.01 -20.27
CA SER A 286 2.24 -29.20 -20.95
C SER A 286 2.57 -29.20 -22.44
N ALA A 287 2.52 -28.04 -23.10
CA ALA A 287 2.87 -27.91 -24.52
C ALA A 287 4.33 -28.31 -24.76
N ILE A 288 5.26 -27.79 -23.95
CA ILE A 288 6.69 -28.08 -24.04
C ILE A 288 6.97 -29.56 -23.72
N LEU A 289 6.37 -30.11 -22.67
CA LEU A 289 6.55 -31.52 -22.31
C LEU A 289 6.08 -32.48 -23.41
N ASN A 290 5.04 -32.10 -24.17
CA ASN A 290 4.50 -32.90 -25.26
C ASN A 290 5.32 -32.80 -26.56
N THR A 291 5.83 -31.61 -26.89
CA THR A 291 6.58 -31.37 -28.14
C THR A 291 8.07 -31.65 -28.00
N LYS A 292 8.63 -31.45 -26.80
CA LYS A 292 10.06 -31.61 -26.49
C LYS A 292 10.98 -30.87 -27.48
N PRO A 293 10.84 -29.53 -27.59
CA PRO A 293 11.66 -28.75 -28.49
C PRO A 293 13.14 -28.90 -28.15
N SER A 294 13.96 -28.89 -29.19
CA SER A 294 15.42 -29.00 -29.14
C SER A 294 16.13 -27.72 -29.58
N THR A 295 15.40 -26.78 -30.18
CA THR A 295 15.90 -25.48 -30.65
C THR A 295 15.00 -24.33 -30.19
N PHE A 296 15.53 -23.12 -30.19
CA PHE A 296 14.76 -21.91 -29.90
C PHE A 296 13.69 -21.64 -30.97
N ASP A 297 13.98 -21.88 -32.24
CA ASP A 297 13.01 -21.72 -33.33
C ASP A 297 11.78 -22.63 -33.14
N GLU A 298 11.97 -23.85 -32.61
CA GLU A 298 10.85 -24.73 -32.28
C GLU A 298 9.99 -24.16 -31.16
N LEU A 299 10.60 -23.54 -30.13
CA LEU A 299 9.87 -22.84 -29.06
C LEU A 299 9.09 -21.63 -29.58
N GLU A 300 9.68 -20.80 -30.45
CA GLU A 300 9.01 -19.65 -31.05
C GLU A 300 7.83 -20.07 -31.93
N ASN A 301 8.02 -21.11 -32.75
CA ASN A 301 6.98 -21.60 -33.66
C ASN A 301 5.76 -22.17 -32.93
N MET A 302 5.90 -22.54 -31.65
CA MET A 302 4.76 -22.91 -30.81
C MET A 302 3.90 -21.69 -30.41
N GLY A 303 4.40 -20.46 -30.59
CA GLY A 303 3.71 -19.22 -30.26
C GLY A 303 3.49 -19.01 -28.76
N ILE A 304 4.29 -19.69 -27.92
CA ILE A 304 4.08 -19.73 -26.47
C ILE A 304 5.02 -18.80 -25.67
N LEU A 305 6.04 -18.23 -26.32
CA LEU A 305 7.00 -17.29 -25.72
C LEU A 305 6.73 -15.80 -26.05
N ILE A 306 5.56 -15.51 -26.65
CA ILE A 306 5.11 -14.15 -27.02
C ILE A 306 4.46 -13.44 -25.83
#